data_AF-A0A953GLV9-F1
#
_entry.id   AF-A0A953GLV9-F1
#
_cell.length_a   1.000
_cell.length_b   1.000
_cell.length_c   1.000
_cell.angle_alpha   90.00
_cell.angle_beta   90.00
_cell.angle_gamma   90.00
#
_symmetry.space_group_name_H-M   'P 1'
#
loop_
_entity.id
_entity.type
_entity.pdbx_description
1 polymer ?
#
loop_
_entity_poly.entity_id
_entity_poly.type
_entity_poly.pdbx_seq_one_letter_code
_entity_poly.pdbx_strand_id
1 'polypeptide(L)'
;MKKQRTATEVSATAAGHRRGRTAALIGLAVGLLAAFVAPDFHAANCVLLIAVAVMGGIMAGRTAAMHHPGSAAALGRSGGTRAAFGFTLPFIAIFAWQALRMDADQVARLMAALSPPEIEAIKQAGLTIGASYFQGQLISYIGAYILFGALWGQLGGWIGGLIGRKSLDSKR
;
A
#
# COMPACT_ATOMS: atom_id res chain seq x y z
N MET A 1 30.43 17.68 8.56
CA MET A 1 29.44 18.68 9.06
C MET A 1 28.04 18.28 8.61
N LYS A 2 27.08 18.09 9.52
CA LYS A 2 25.65 17.89 9.14
C LYS A 2 25.12 19.23 8.62
N LYS A 3 24.62 19.26 7.37
CA LYS A 3 24.00 20.46 6.80
C LYS A 3 22.78 20.83 7.63
N GLN A 4 22.80 22.02 8.24
CA GLN A 4 21.68 22.52 9.04
C GLN A 4 20.53 22.87 8.08
N ARG A 5 19.34 22.32 8.33
CA ARG A 5 18.17 22.57 7.47
C ARG A 5 17.67 24.00 7.64
N THR A 6 17.23 24.61 6.55
CA THR A 6 16.65 25.97 6.60
C THR A 6 15.26 25.95 7.23
N ALA A 7 14.78 27.10 7.72
CA ALA A 7 13.42 27.22 8.27
C ALA A 7 12.33 26.85 7.24
N THR A 8 12.57 27.13 5.95
CA THR A 8 11.69 26.77 4.84
C THR A 8 11.67 25.26 4.58
N GLU A 9 12.81 24.56 4.72
CA GLU A 9 12.85 23.09 4.64
C GLU A 9 12.15 22.42 5.82
N VAL A 10 12.29 22.97 7.03
CA VAL A 10 11.61 22.45 8.24
C VAL A 10 10.09 22.60 8.12
N SER A 11 9.61 23.79 7.73
CA SER A 11 8.17 24.04 7.53
C SER A 11 7.58 23.18 6.40
N ALA A 12 8.28 23.06 5.26
CA ALA A 12 7.91 22.15 4.18
C ALA A 12 7.77 20.70 4.68
N THR A 13 8.75 20.24 5.46
CA THR A 13 8.76 18.89 6.03
C THR A 13 7.55 18.65 6.93
N ALA A 14 7.27 19.58 7.84
CA ALA A 14 6.13 19.48 8.75
C ALA A 14 4.79 19.47 8.00
N ALA A 15 4.62 20.37 7.02
CA ALA A 15 3.40 20.48 6.22
C ALA A 15 3.13 19.20 5.42
N GLY A 16 4.12 18.73 4.65
CA GLY A 16 3.96 17.52 3.86
C GLY A 16 3.81 16.27 4.73
N HIS A 17 4.41 16.22 5.92
CA HIS A 17 4.17 15.11 6.85
C HIS A 17 2.74 15.10 7.42
N ARG A 18 2.17 16.26 7.78
CA ARG A 18 0.76 16.34 8.21
C ARG A 18 -0.17 15.82 7.11
N ARG A 19 0.04 16.26 5.87
CA ARG A 19 -0.77 15.78 4.73
C ARG A 19 -0.52 14.31 4.40
N GLY A 20 0.70 13.82 4.55
CA GLY A 20 1.01 12.40 4.44
C GLY A 20 0.28 11.54 5.49
N ARG A 21 0.04 12.06 6.70
CA ARG A 21 -0.81 11.37 7.70
C ARG A 21 -2.27 11.34 7.28
N THR A 22 -2.81 12.46 6.78
CA THR A 22 -4.16 12.48 6.21
C THR A 22 -4.31 11.49 5.06
N ALA A 23 -3.32 11.42 4.17
CA ALA A 23 -3.32 10.46 3.08
C ALA A 23 -3.27 8.99 3.56
N ALA A 24 -2.57 8.71 4.67
CA ALA A 24 -2.59 7.40 5.32
C ALA A 24 -4.00 7.00 5.78
N LEU A 25 -4.73 7.93 6.40
CA LEU A 25 -6.11 7.69 6.86
C LEU A 25 -7.06 7.47 5.69
N ILE A 26 -6.91 8.23 4.60
CA ILE A 26 -7.69 8.02 3.37
C ILE A 26 -7.36 6.64 2.80
N GLY A 27 -6.07 6.29 2.70
CA GLY A 27 -5.64 4.97 2.26
C GLY A 27 -6.28 3.86 3.09
N LEU A 28 -6.28 4.00 4.42
CA LEU A 28 -6.92 3.05 5.33
C LEU A 28 -8.42 2.91 5.06
N ALA A 29 -9.15 4.02 4.90
CA ALA A 29 -10.57 3.98 4.59
C ALA A 29 -10.84 3.26 3.25
N VAL A 30 -10.07 3.58 2.21
CA VAL A 30 -10.18 2.93 0.90
C VAL A 30 -9.83 1.45 0.99
N GLY A 31 -8.79 1.08 1.74
CA GLY A 31 -8.39 -0.31 1.96
C GLY A 31 -9.46 -1.13 2.70
N LEU A 32 -10.09 -0.54 3.72
CA LEU A 32 -11.20 -1.18 4.43
C LEU A 32 -12.40 -1.42 3.51
N LEU A 33 -12.76 -0.44 2.69
CA LEU A 33 -13.83 -0.57 1.72
C LEU A 33 -13.50 -1.64 0.66
N ALA A 34 -12.29 -1.65 0.14
CA ALA A 34 -11.85 -2.63 -0.85
C ALA A 34 -11.86 -4.05 -0.28
N ALA A 35 -11.38 -4.23 0.95
CA ALA A 35 -11.41 -5.51 1.64
C ALA A 35 -12.84 -6.04 1.87
N PHE A 36 -13.82 -5.15 2.03
CA PHE A 36 -15.22 -5.54 2.23
C PHE A 36 -15.93 -5.89 0.90
N VAL A 37 -15.65 -5.16 -0.17
CA VAL A 37 -16.37 -5.29 -1.45
C VAL A 37 -15.78 -6.36 -2.37
N ALA A 38 -14.45 -6.53 -2.38
CA ALA A 38 -13.78 -7.42 -3.33
C ALA A 38 -12.48 -8.01 -2.75
N PRO A 39 -12.57 -8.90 -1.75
CA PRO A 39 -11.40 -9.48 -1.08
C PRO A 39 -10.49 -10.28 -2.03
N ASP A 40 -11.08 -10.92 -3.05
CA ASP A 40 -10.36 -11.85 -3.94
C ASP A 40 -9.81 -11.19 -5.21
N PHE A 41 -10.20 -9.94 -5.49
CA PHE A 41 -9.89 -9.29 -6.77
C PHE A 41 -8.54 -8.55 -6.75
N HIS A 42 -7.47 -9.35 -6.75
CA HIS A 42 -6.08 -8.91 -6.63
C HIS A 42 -5.68 -7.82 -7.64
N ALA A 43 -6.17 -7.90 -8.89
CA ALA A 43 -5.85 -6.92 -9.92
C ALA A 43 -6.38 -5.51 -9.61
N ALA A 44 -7.62 -5.36 -9.11
CA ALA A 44 -8.10 -4.02 -8.72
C ALA A 44 -7.39 -3.51 -7.46
N ASN A 45 -7.04 -4.38 -6.51
CA ASN A 45 -6.32 -3.96 -5.31
C ASN A 45 -4.97 -3.32 -5.66
N CYS A 46 -4.26 -3.87 -6.65
CA CYS A 46 -3.03 -3.28 -7.18
C CYS A 46 -3.26 -1.88 -7.78
N VAL A 47 -4.29 -1.72 -8.61
CA VAL A 47 -4.61 -0.43 -9.25
C VAL A 47 -5.03 0.61 -8.21
N LEU A 48 -5.88 0.23 -7.26
CA LEU A 48 -6.33 1.09 -6.16
C LEU A 48 -5.17 1.53 -5.28
N LEU A 49 -4.26 0.61 -4.94
CA LEU A 49 -3.06 0.93 -4.17
C LEU A 49 -2.21 1.99 -4.88
N ILE A 50 -1.95 1.81 -6.18
CA ILE A 50 -1.17 2.77 -6.97
C ILE A 50 -1.88 4.13 -7.00
N ALA A 51 -3.19 4.16 -7.23
CA ALA A 51 -3.97 5.39 -7.24
C ALA A 51 -3.90 6.12 -5.89
N VAL A 52 -4.07 5.41 -4.77
CA VAL A 52 -3.96 5.93 -3.41
C VAL A 52 -2.54 6.46 -3.14
N ALA A 53 -1.50 5.73 -3.57
CA ALA A 53 -0.11 6.15 -3.44
C ALA A 53 0.18 7.45 -4.19
N VAL A 54 -0.29 7.56 -5.44
CA VAL A 54 -0.14 8.77 -6.26
C VAL A 54 -0.87 9.94 -5.62
N MET A 55 -2.11 9.75 -5.19
CA MET A 55 -2.91 10.80 -4.53
C MET A 55 -2.26 11.27 -3.23
N GLY A 56 -1.77 10.35 -2.39
CA GLY A 56 -1.01 10.69 -1.19
C GLY A 56 0.27 11.46 -1.50
N GLY A 57 0.95 11.10 -2.58
CA GLY A 57 2.11 11.82 -3.11
C GLY A 57 1.78 13.24 -3.55
N ILE A 58 0.68 13.42 -4.29
CA ILE A 58 0.19 14.75 -4.72
C ILE A 58 -0.10 15.63 -3.51
N MET A 59 -0.84 15.11 -2.53
CA MET A 59 -1.21 15.87 -1.32
C MET A 59 0.01 16.32 -0.52
N ALA A 60 0.94 15.40 -0.26
CA ALA A 60 2.14 15.70 0.54
C ALA A 60 3.16 16.56 -0.23
N GLY A 61 3.38 16.25 -1.51
CA GLY A 61 4.34 16.96 -2.35
C GLY A 61 3.88 18.38 -2.70
N ARG A 62 2.60 18.56 -3.05
CA ARG A 62 2.04 19.89 -3.33
C ARG A 62 2.12 20.79 -2.10
N THR A 63 1.79 20.28 -0.92
CA THR A 63 1.85 21.10 0.30
C THR A 63 3.27 21.44 0.71
N ALA A 64 4.21 20.51 0.57
CA ALA A 64 5.63 20.80 0.80
C ALA A 64 6.19 21.82 -0.22
N ALA A 65 5.78 21.72 -1.49
CA ALA A 65 6.21 22.60 -2.57
C ALA A 65 5.81 24.07 -2.38
N MET A 66 4.69 24.35 -1.69
CA MET A 66 4.29 25.71 -1.34
C MET A 66 5.31 26.43 -0.45
N HIS A 67 6.06 25.68 0.36
CA HIS A 67 7.09 26.21 1.26
C HIS A 67 8.49 26.09 0.67
N HIS A 68 8.81 24.96 0.04
CA HIS A 68 10.11 24.70 -0.56
C HIS A 68 9.97 23.76 -1.78
N PRO A 69 10.01 24.26 -3.02
CA PRO A 69 9.74 23.47 -4.24
C PRO A 69 10.63 22.23 -4.40
N GLY A 70 11.89 22.29 -3.94
CA GLY A 70 12.82 21.16 -3.99
C GLY A 70 12.44 19.98 -3.10
N SER A 71 11.51 20.16 -2.15
CA SER A 71 11.09 19.11 -1.22
C SER A 71 9.96 18.22 -1.75
N ALA A 72 9.30 18.62 -2.84
CA ALA A 72 8.05 18.01 -3.32
C ALA A 72 8.16 16.52 -3.61
N ALA A 73 9.23 16.10 -4.29
CA ALA A 73 9.46 14.71 -4.65
C ALA A 73 9.73 13.82 -3.42
N ALA A 74 10.56 14.30 -2.49
CA ALA A 74 10.92 13.55 -1.29
C ALA A 74 9.72 13.41 -0.33
N LEU A 75 8.96 14.49 -0.16
CA LEU A 75 7.77 14.51 0.68
C LEU A 75 6.59 13.80 0.01
N GLY A 76 6.51 13.85 -1.32
CA GLY A 76 5.60 13.03 -2.12
C GLY A 76 5.83 11.54 -1.89
N ARG A 77 7.09 11.06 -1.97
CA ARG A 77 7.43 9.66 -1.61
C ARG A 77 6.90 9.29 -0.23
N SER A 78 7.19 10.12 0.77
CA SER A 78 6.73 9.86 2.14
C SER A 78 5.20 9.83 2.24
N GLY A 79 4.49 10.73 1.55
CA GLY A 79 3.04 10.76 1.50
C GLY A 79 2.43 9.54 0.81
N GLY A 80 2.97 9.16 -0.35
CA GLY A 80 2.50 7.98 -1.10
C GLY A 80 2.78 6.67 -0.38
N THR A 81 3.95 6.51 0.23
CA THR A 81 4.26 5.32 1.05
C THR A 81 3.30 5.19 2.23
N ARG A 82 3.00 6.30 2.93
CA ARG A 82 2.03 6.28 4.04
C ARG A 82 0.62 5.96 3.57
N ALA A 83 0.19 6.51 2.44
CA ALA A 83 -1.11 6.22 1.85
C ALA A 83 -1.23 4.75 1.42
N ALA A 84 -0.18 4.21 0.78
CA ALA A 84 -0.12 2.81 0.37
C ALA A 84 -0.16 1.87 1.57
N PHE A 85 0.62 2.12 2.62
CA PHE A 85 0.54 1.31 3.85
C PHE A 85 -0.80 1.45 4.56
N GLY A 86 -1.40 2.65 4.56
CA GLY A 86 -2.77 2.83 5.03
C GLY A 86 -3.72 1.87 4.30
N PHE A 87 -3.63 1.82 2.97
CA PHE A 87 -4.44 0.93 2.13
C PHE A 87 -4.18 -0.56 2.36
N THR A 88 -2.92 -0.99 2.56
CA THR A 88 -2.60 -2.41 2.69
C THR A 88 -2.84 -2.98 4.09
N LEU A 89 -2.85 -2.14 5.12
CA LEU A 89 -3.00 -2.57 6.52
C LEU A 89 -4.25 -3.45 6.78
N PRO A 90 -5.45 -3.14 6.28
CA PRO A 90 -6.63 -3.98 6.43
C PRO A 90 -6.42 -5.41 5.90
N PHE A 91 -5.86 -5.55 4.70
CA PHE A 91 -5.58 -6.86 4.09
C PHE A 91 -4.56 -7.65 4.90
N ILE A 92 -3.48 -7.00 5.34
CA ILE A 92 -2.47 -7.61 6.20
C ILE A 92 -3.11 -8.12 7.49
N ALA A 93 -3.97 -7.33 8.13
CA ALA A 93 -4.65 -7.71 9.36
C ALA A 93 -5.60 -8.88 9.15
N ILE A 94 -6.39 -8.88 8.07
CA ILE A 94 -7.33 -9.96 7.72
C ILE A 94 -6.57 -11.26 7.48
N PHE A 95 -5.52 -11.25 6.66
CA PHE A 95 -4.76 -12.46 6.36
C PHE A 95 -3.96 -12.96 7.56
N ALA A 96 -3.41 -12.07 8.39
CA ALA A 96 -2.75 -12.47 9.62
C ALA A 96 -3.74 -13.15 10.58
N TRP A 97 -4.95 -12.60 10.71
CA TRP A 97 -6.00 -13.19 11.52
C TRP A 97 -6.43 -14.57 11.02
N GLN A 98 -6.65 -14.71 9.71
CA GLN A 98 -6.98 -15.99 9.08
C GLN A 98 -5.86 -17.02 9.24
N ALA A 99 -4.61 -16.61 9.07
CA ALA A 99 -3.46 -17.50 9.25
C ALA A 99 -3.35 -18.02 10.70
N LEU A 100 -3.57 -17.15 11.69
CA LEU A 100 -3.54 -17.51 13.11
C LEU A 100 -4.71 -18.39 13.55
N ARG A 101 -5.83 -18.36 12.83
CA ARG A 101 -7.08 -19.06 13.19
C ARG A 101 -7.51 -20.11 12.15
N MET A 102 -6.57 -20.62 11.37
CA MET A 102 -6.85 -21.65 10.37
C MET A 102 -7.41 -22.91 11.07
N ASP A 103 -8.66 -23.24 10.79
CA ASP A 103 -9.35 -24.43 11.32
C ASP A 103 -9.71 -25.40 10.18
N ALA A 104 -10.22 -26.59 10.54
CA ALA A 104 -10.56 -27.62 9.58
C ALA A 104 -11.67 -27.17 8.59
N ASP A 105 -12.63 -26.37 9.07
CA ASP A 105 -13.74 -25.88 8.24
C ASP A 105 -13.26 -24.86 7.21
N GLN A 106 -12.34 -23.97 7.58
CA GLN A 106 -11.68 -23.03 6.67
C GLN A 106 -10.86 -23.77 5.62
N VAL A 107 -10.08 -24.77 6.03
CA VAL A 107 -9.31 -25.60 5.11
C VAL A 107 -10.24 -26.31 4.12
N ALA A 108 -11.35 -26.89 4.59
CA ALA A 108 -12.33 -27.53 3.72
C ALA A 108 -12.93 -26.54 2.70
N ARG A 109 -13.29 -25.32 3.13
CA ARG A 109 -13.78 -24.27 2.23
C ARG A 109 -12.75 -23.86 1.19
N LEU A 110 -11.50 -23.66 1.60
CA LEU A 110 -10.41 -23.26 0.70
C LEU A 110 -10.05 -24.38 -0.28
N MET A 111 -10.05 -25.64 0.18
CA MET A 111 -9.85 -26.80 -0.70
C MET A 111 -10.97 -26.94 -1.71
N ALA A 112 -12.23 -26.72 -1.31
CA ALA A 112 -13.38 -26.79 -2.21
C ALA A 112 -13.37 -25.66 -3.26
N ALA A 113 -12.69 -24.55 -2.99
CA ALA A 113 -12.52 -23.46 -3.94
C ALA A 113 -11.44 -23.72 -5.00
N LEU A 114 -10.56 -24.72 -4.79
CA LEU A 114 -9.52 -25.08 -5.76
C LEU A 114 -10.11 -25.86 -6.93
N SER A 115 -9.74 -25.45 -8.14
CA SER A 115 -10.06 -26.20 -9.35
C SER A 115 -9.19 -27.47 -9.47
N PRO A 116 -9.67 -28.51 -10.18
CA PRO A 116 -8.87 -29.73 -10.40
C PRO A 116 -7.47 -29.47 -11.00
N PRO A 117 -7.29 -28.55 -11.98
CA PRO A 117 -5.97 -28.20 -12.47
C PRO A 117 -5.05 -27.59 -11.40
N GLU A 118 -5.58 -26.77 -10.50
CA GLU A 118 -4.79 -26.19 -9.41
C GLU A 118 -4.34 -27.26 -8.42
N ILE A 119 -5.24 -28.18 -8.05
CA ILE A 119 -4.92 -29.31 -7.18
C ILE A 119 -3.78 -30.15 -7.79
N GLU A 120 -3.87 -30.44 -9.08
CA GLU A 120 -2.86 -31.22 -9.78
C GLU A 120 -1.51 -30.49 -9.84
N ALA A 121 -1.50 -29.19 -10.15
CA ALA A 121 -0.28 -28.39 -10.13
C ALA A 121 0.39 -28.36 -8.74
N ILE A 122 -0.40 -28.27 -7.67
CA ILE A 122 0.11 -28.28 -6.29
C ILE A 122 0.73 -29.64 -5.96
N LYS A 123 0.08 -30.74 -6.36
CA LYS A 123 0.61 -32.10 -6.16
C LYS A 123 1.90 -32.33 -6.95
N GLN A 124 1.97 -31.86 -8.20
CA GLN A 124 3.18 -31.94 -9.03
C GLN A 124 4.36 -31.15 -8.44
N ALA A 125 4.08 -30.07 -7.70
CA ALA A 125 5.08 -29.33 -6.93
C ALA A 125 5.53 -30.06 -5.64
N GLY A 126 5.02 -31.26 -5.35
CA GLY A 126 5.35 -32.03 -4.16
C GLY A 126 4.74 -31.47 -2.87
N LEU A 127 3.72 -30.61 -2.97
CA LEU A 127 3.10 -29.95 -1.82
C LEU A 127 1.88 -30.73 -1.35
N THR A 128 1.72 -30.83 -0.02
CA THR A 128 0.52 -31.40 0.60
C THR A 128 -0.48 -30.28 0.87
N ILE A 129 -1.70 -30.39 0.34
CA ILE A 129 -2.76 -29.42 0.57
C ILE A 129 -3.35 -29.66 1.97
N GLY A 130 -3.29 -28.63 2.82
CA GLY A 130 -3.77 -28.66 4.20
C GLY A 130 -3.61 -27.29 4.87
N ALA A 131 -3.81 -27.24 6.19
CA ALA A 131 -3.75 -25.99 6.95
C ALA A 131 -2.43 -25.22 6.75
N SER A 132 -1.30 -25.91 6.79
CA SER A 132 0.04 -25.31 6.62
C SER A 132 0.24 -24.72 5.22
N TYR A 133 -0.29 -25.35 4.18
CA TYR A 133 -0.24 -24.82 2.81
C TYR A 133 -0.98 -23.49 2.70
N PHE A 134 -2.23 -23.43 3.18
CA PHE A 134 -3.02 -22.20 3.13
C PHE A 134 -2.48 -21.11 4.06
N GLN A 135 -1.98 -21.47 5.24
CA GLN A 135 -1.27 -20.53 6.12
C GLN A 135 -0.05 -19.95 5.42
N GLY A 136 0.74 -20.79 4.74
CA GLY A 136 1.88 -20.36 3.93
C GLY A 136 1.47 -19.36 2.85
N GLN A 137 0.39 -19.63 2.11
CA GLN A 137 -0.12 -18.69 1.12
C GLN A 137 -0.54 -17.35 1.74
N LEU A 138 -1.28 -17.35 2.85
CA LEU A 138 -1.69 -16.11 3.53
C LEU A 138 -0.47 -15.29 3.98
N ILE A 139 0.58 -15.94 4.50
CA ILE A 139 1.84 -15.29 4.87
C ILE A 139 2.53 -14.71 3.63
N SER A 140 2.55 -15.44 2.51
CA SER A 140 3.09 -14.94 1.24
C SER A 140 2.32 -13.71 0.74
N TYR A 141 0.99 -13.70 0.87
CA TYR A 141 0.18 -12.52 0.52
C TYR A 141 0.52 -11.33 1.41
N ILE A 142 0.66 -11.51 2.74
CA ILE A 142 1.10 -10.43 3.63
C ILE A 142 2.44 -9.84 3.16
N GLY A 143 3.42 -10.71 2.84
CA GLY A 143 4.70 -10.29 2.29
C GLY A 143 4.55 -9.50 0.99
N ALA A 144 3.69 -9.98 0.08
CA ALA A 144 3.39 -9.30 -1.17
C ALA A 144 2.79 -7.91 -0.93
N TYR A 145 1.80 -7.75 -0.05
CA TYR A 145 1.18 -6.45 0.28
C TYR A 145 2.18 -5.47 0.91
N ILE A 146 3.10 -5.95 1.74
CA ILE A 146 4.18 -5.12 2.31
C ILE A 146 5.12 -4.64 1.20
N LEU A 147 5.57 -5.55 0.34
CA LEU A 147 6.49 -5.23 -0.76
C LEU A 147 5.83 -4.29 -1.77
N PHE A 148 4.58 -4.56 -2.14
CA PHE A 148 3.81 -3.72 -3.05
C PHE A 148 3.57 -2.33 -2.47
N GLY A 149 3.16 -2.25 -1.20
CA GLY A 149 2.97 -1.00 -0.48
C GLY A 149 4.26 -0.17 -0.40
N ALA A 150 5.40 -0.82 -0.18
CA ALA A 150 6.70 -0.15 -0.15
C ALA A 150 7.13 0.35 -1.53
N LEU A 151 7.07 -0.51 -2.56
CA LEU A 151 7.55 -0.21 -3.91
C LEU A 151 6.66 0.83 -4.59
N TRP A 152 5.36 0.55 -4.69
CA TRP A 152 4.41 1.42 -5.38
C TRP A 152 4.03 2.64 -4.54
N GLY A 153 4.09 2.54 -3.22
CA GLY A 153 3.99 3.70 -2.34
C GLY A 153 5.11 4.71 -2.60
N GLN A 154 6.35 4.25 -2.76
CA GLN A 154 7.49 5.11 -3.10
C GLN A 154 7.40 5.65 -4.52
N LEU A 155 7.20 4.78 -5.52
CA LEU A 155 7.15 5.19 -6.93
C LEU A 155 5.95 6.11 -7.21
N GLY A 156 4.75 5.68 -6.82
CA GLY A 156 3.53 6.47 -6.94
C GLY A 156 3.62 7.77 -6.13
N GLY A 157 4.17 7.73 -4.92
CA GLY A 157 4.41 8.92 -4.10
C GLY A 157 5.37 9.92 -4.74
N TRP A 158 6.46 9.44 -5.35
CA TRP A 158 7.41 10.28 -6.08
C TRP A 158 6.75 10.96 -7.28
N ILE A 159 6.06 10.18 -8.13
CA ILE A 159 5.32 10.68 -9.30
C ILE A 159 4.28 11.71 -8.84
N GLY A 160 3.49 11.37 -7.84
CA GLY A 160 2.49 12.25 -7.26
C GLY A 160 3.09 13.56 -6.73
N GLY A 161 4.24 13.49 -6.06
CA GLY A 161 4.94 14.67 -5.57
C GLY A 161 5.41 15.61 -6.69
N LEU A 162 5.89 15.06 -7.82
CA LEU A 162 6.26 15.83 -9.01
C LEU A 162 5.04 16.47 -9.68
N ILE A 163 3.94 15.72 -9.82
CA ILE A 163 2.66 16.24 -10.33
C ILE A 163 2.16 17.38 -9.43
N GLY A 164 2.19 17.17 -8.11
CA GLY A 164 1.78 18.15 -7.11
C GLY A 164 2.57 19.46 -7.24
N ARG A 165 3.89 19.40 -7.46
CA ARG A 165 4.71 20.58 -7.74
C ARG A 165 4.31 21.27 -9.04
N LYS A 166 4.25 20.52 -10.14
CA LYS A 166 3.92 21.08 -11.47
C LYS A 166 2.55 21.80 -11.48
N SER A 167 1.59 21.30 -10.69
CA SER A 167 0.27 21.93 -10.55
C SER A 167 0.29 23.32 -9.90
N LEU A 168 1.35 23.66 -9.17
CA LEU A 168 1.56 24.99 -8.59
C LEU A 168 2.29 25.91 -9.57
N ASP A 169 3.26 25.39 -10.31
CA ASP A 169 4.01 26.15 -11.31
C ASP A 169 3.10 26.63 -12.44
N SER A 170 2.12 25.82 -12.85
CA SER A 170 1.10 26.21 -13.85
C SER A 170 0.15 27.33 -13.42
N LYS A 171 0.17 27.73 -12.14
CA LYS A 171 -0.73 28.77 -11.59
C LYS A 171 -0.01 30.08 -11.25
N ARG A 172 1.30 30.16 -11.52
CA ARG A 172 2.11 31.37 -11.39
C ARG A 172 2.39 31.93 -12.77
#